data_AF-A0A535UUJ4-F1
#
_entry.id   AF-A0A535UUJ4-F1
#
_cell.length_a   1.000
_cell.length_b   1.000
_cell.length_c   1.000
_cell.angle_alpha   90.00
_cell.angle_beta   90.00
_cell.angle_gamma   90.00
#
_symmetry.space_group_name_H-M   'P 1'
#
loop_
_entity.id
_entity.type
_entity.pdbx_description
1 polymer ?
#
loop_
_entity_poly.entity_id
_entity_poly.type
_entity_poly.pdbx_seq_one_letter_code
_entity_poly.pdbx_strand_id
1 'polypeptide(L)'
;MTTQPAKSDTERYRENYLDEQEGIFLYQMLAEAERDPHLAELYRKIADIERRHSGVWEDYLRRAGVTPPQYTPNWRIRTLGWLARRFGTGAVLPIVS
;
A
#
# COMPACT_ATOMS: atom_id res chain seq x y z
N MET A 1 -1.66 19.63 -26.52
CA MET A 1 -0.46 18.77 -26.64
C MET A 1 -0.34 17.99 -25.34
N THR A 2 -0.69 16.72 -25.34
CA THR A 2 -0.45 15.82 -24.20
C THR A 2 1.02 15.44 -24.22
N THR A 3 1.82 16.04 -23.34
CA THR A 3 3.23 15.66 -23.15
C THR A 3 3.26 14.21 -22.69
N GLN A 4 3.86 13.34 -23.50
CA GLN A 4 4.06 11.95 -23.16
C GLN A 4 5.08 11.89 -22.00
N PRO A 5 4.76 11.20 -20.88
CA PRO A 5 5.67 11.13 -19.74
C PRO A 5 6.98 10.43 -20.12
N ALA A 6 8.10 10.89 -19.55
CA ALA A 6 9.39 10.27 -19.79
C ALA A 6 9.44 8.86 -19.17
N LYS A 7 10.34 7.99 -19.64
CA LYS A 7 10.50 6.63 -19.07
C LYS A 7 10.74 6.65 -17.55
N SER A 8 11.50 7.63 -17.06
CA SER A 8 11.74 7.87 -15.64
C SER A 8 10.46 8.19 -14.86
N ASP A 9 9.47 8.84 -15.49
CA ASP A 9 8.19 9.12 -14.86
C ASP A 9 7.35 7.86 -14.73
N THR A 10 7.35 7.00 -15.76
CA THR A 10 6.61 5.72 -15.70
C THR A 10 7.17 4.74 -14.68
N GLU A 11 8.49 4.75 -14.47
CA GLU A 11 9.14 3.93 -13.45
C GLU A 11 8.79 4.43 -12.05
N ARG A 12 8.91 5.74 -11.81
CA ARG A 12 8.47 6.36 -10.54
C ARG A 12 6.99 6.10 -10.24
N TYR A 13 6.11 6.18 -11.24
CA TYR A 13 4.69 5.87 -11.05
C TYR A 13 4.47 4.40 -10.70
N ARG A 14 5.28 3.49 -11.25
CA ARG A 14 5.21 2.06 -10.93
C ARG A 14 5.65 1.80 -9.50
N GLU A 15 6.76 2.39 -9.07
CA GLU A 15 7.28 2.28 -7.70
C GLU A 15 6.24 2.79 -6.70
N ASN A 16 5.77 4.03 -6.88
CA ASN A 16 4.74 4.59 -6.02
C ASN A 16 3.47 3.72 -6.01
N TYR A 17 3.00 3.25 -7.17
CA TYR A 17 1.83 2.38 -7.22
C TYR A 17 2.01 1.09 -6.37
N LEU A 18 3.19 0.46 -6.43
CA LEU A 18 3.48 -0.74 -5.66
C LEU A 18 3.61 -0.44 -4.16
N ASP A 19 4.20 0.69 -3.79
CA ASP A 19 4.31 1.13 -2.40
C ASP A 19 2.92 1.37 -1.79
N GLU A 20 2.01 2.03 -2.53
CA GLU A 20 0.63 2.20 -2.08
C GLU A 20 -0.08 0.85 -1.92
N GLN A 21 0.12 -0.10 -2.85
CA GLN A 21 -0.50 -1.44 -2.75
C GLN A 21 0.03 -2.22 -1.53
N GLU A 22 1.32 -2.08 -1.23
CA GLU A 22 1.92 -2.64 -0.01
C GLU A 22 1.31 -2.03 1.25
N GLY A 23 1.18 -0.69 1.29
CA GLY A 23 0.52 0.04 2.37
C GLY A 23 -0.93 -0.43 2.59
N ILE A 24 -1.73 -0.51 1.52
CA ILE A 24 -3.11 -1.01 1.59
C ILE A 24 -3.14 -2.39 2.24
N PHE A 25 -2.32 -3.33 1.76
CA PHE A 25 -2.31 -4.69 2.27
C PHE A 25 -1.87 -4.76 3.74
N LEU A 26 -0.83 -4.02 4.10
CA LEU A 26 -0.33 -3.94 5.48
C LEU A 26 -1.40 -3.40 6.42
N TYR A 27 -1.97 -2.23 6.13
CA TYR A 27 -2.96 -1.60 7.01
C TYR A 27 -4.26 -2.41 7.10
N GLN A 28 -4.67 -3.11 6.03
CA GLN A 28 -5.78 -4.07 6.10
C GLN A 28 -5.48 -5.22 7.08
N MET A 29 -4.29 -5.82 7.00
CA MET A 29 -3.91 -6.88 7.94
C MET A 29 -3.82 -6.38 9.38
N LEU A 30 -3.31 -5.16 9.60
CA LEU A 30 -3.27 -4.56 10.94
C LEU A 30 -4.69 -4.32 11.47
N ALA A 31 -5.60 -3.79 10.64
CA ALA A 31 -6.99 -3.60 11.00
C ALA A 31 -7.73 -4.90 11.35
N GLU A 32 -7.39 -6.02 10.69
CA GLU A 32 -7.93 -7.35 10.99
C GLU A 32 -7.34 -7.96 12.26
N ALA A 33 -6.08 -7.66 12.55
CA ALA A 33 -5.35 -8.19 13.69
C ALA A 33 -5.64 -7.45 15.00
N GLU A 34 -6.02 -6.17 14.91
CA GLU A 34 -6.21 -5.30 16.06
C GLU A 34 -7.47 -5.63 16.86
N ARG A 35 -7.34 -5.63 18.18
CA ARG A 35 -8.44 -5.90 19.13
C ARG A 35 -9.15 -4.62 19.56
N ASP A 36 -8.44 -3.50 19.63
CA ASP A 36 -9.04 -2.20 19.90
C ASP A 36 -9.82 -1.72 18.66
N PRO A 37 -11.17 -1.58 18.74
CA PRO A 37 -11.98 -1.18 17.61
C PRO A 37 -11.63 0.22 17.06
N HIS A 38 -11.16 1.14 17.89
CA HIS A 38 -10.77 2.48 17.45
C HIS A 38 -9.48 2.46 16.64
N LEU A 39 -8.51 1.66 17.07
CA LEU A 39 -7.25 1.51 16.35
C LEU A 39 -7.43 0.70 15.06
N ALA A 40 -8.28 -0.32 15.08
CA ALA A 40 -8.70 -1.04 13.88
C ALA A 40 -9.36 -0.10 12.85
N GLU A 41 -10.24 0.79 13.29
CA GLU A 41 -10.87 1.79 12.41
C GLU A 41 -9.84 2.78 11.84
N LEU A 42 -8.87 3.22 12.64
CA LEU A 42 -7.77 4.06 12.17
C LEU A 42 -6.99 3.37 11.03
N TYR A 43 -6.61 2.11 11.20
CA TYR A 43 -5.90 1.38 10.14
C TYR A 43 -6.74 1.23 8.87
N ARG A 44 -8.05 1.01 8.97
CA ARG A 44 -8.95 1.00 7.78
C ARG A 44 -8.95 2.35 7.08
N LYS A 45 -9.02 3.46 7.82
CA LYS A 45 -8.96 4.81 7.25
C LYS A 45 -7.66 5.05 6.50
N ILE A 46 -6.53 4.58 7.04
CA ILE A 46 -5.23 4.71 6.36
C ILE A 46 -5.21 3.86 5.08
N ALA A 47 -5.67 2.61 5.12
CA ALA A 47 -5.77 1.76 3.93
C ALA A 47 -6.64 2.40 2.82
N ASP A 48 -7.71 3.12 3.19
CA ASP A 48 -8.55 3.85 2.24
C ASP A 48 -7.86 5.08 1.64
N ILE A 49 -6.97 5.73 2.38
CA ILE A 49 -6.13 6.82 1.87
C ILE A 49 -5.15 6.27 0.82
N GLU A 50 -4.42 5.20 1.14
CA GLU A 50 -3.48 4.58 0.20
C GLU A 50 -4.20 4.05 -1.04
N ARG A 51 -5.44 3.55 -0.91
CA ARG A 51 -6.26 3.16 -2.06
C ARG A 51 -6.53 4.32 -3.02
N ARG A 52 -6.77 5.53 -2.48
CA ARG A 52 -6.96 6.73 -3.31
C ARG A 52 -5.67 7.13 -4.00
N HIS A 53 -4.54 7.12 -3.28
CA HIS A 53 -3.23 7.38 -3.87
C HIS A 53 -2.88 6.37 -4.96
N SER A 54 -3.10 5.09 -4.72
CA SER A 54 -2.90 4.02 -5.69
C SER A 54 -3.71 4.24 -6.97
N GLY A 55 -4.96 4.68 -6.84
CA GLY A 55 -5.80 5.05 -7.98
C GLY A 55 -5.25 6.21 -8.82
N VAL A 56 -4.59 7.19 -8.18
CA VAL A 56 -3.91 8.30 -8.89
C VAL A 56 -2.73 7.76 -9.70
N TRP A 57 -1.89 6.91 -9.11
CA TRP A 57 -0.73 6.34 -9.82
C TRP A 57 -1.16 5.40 -10.95
N GLU A 58 -2.22 4.62 -10.74
CA GLU A 58 -2.84 3.79 -11.77
C GLU A 58 -3.32 4.62 -12.96
N ASP A 59 -3.99 5.75 -12.72
CA ASP A 59 -4.44 6.65 -13.80
C ASP A 59 -3.24 7.21 -14.57
N TYR A 60 -2.16 7.62 -13.89
CA TYR A 60 -0.94 8.08 -14.56
C TYR A 60 -0.27 7.00 -15.41
N LEU A 61 -0.17 5.75 -14.91
CA LEU A 61 0.36 4.62 -15.67
C LEU A 61 -0.49 4.36 -16.91
N ARG A 62 -1.82 4.31 -16.76
CA ARG A 62 -2.75 4.07 -17.87
C ARG A 62 -2.67 5.18 -18.93
N ARG A 63 -2.59 6.46 -18.52
CA ARG A 63 -2.40 7.60 -19.44
C ARG A 63 -1.06 7.57 -20.16
N ALA A 64 -0.03 6.98 -19.54
CA ALA A 64 1.26 6.73 -20.17
C ALA A 64 1.26 5.52 -21.12
N GLY A 65 0.15 4.78 -21.24
CA GLY A 65 0.07 3.54 -22.02
C GLY A 65 0.73 2.34 -21.33
N VAL A 66 0.96 2.42 -20.02
CA VAL A 66 1.56 1.35 -19.21
C VAL A 66 0.48 0.65 -18.40
N THR A 67 0.43 -0.67 -18.46
CA THR A 67 -0.44 -1.46 -17.58
C THR A 67 0.12 -1.44 -16.15
N PRO A 68 -0.70 -1.08 -15.13
CA PRO A 68 -0.28 -1.17 -13.74
C PRO A 68 0.19 -2.59 -13.38
N PRO A 69 1.31 -2.75 -12.66
CA PRO A 69 1.77 -4.08 -12.25
C PRO A 69 0.78 -4.70 -11.25
N GLN A 70 0.73 -6.03 -11.19
CA GLN A 70 0.01 -6.70 -10.10
C GLN A 70 0.89 -6.68 -8.84
N TYR A 71 0.32 -6.26 -7.71
CA TYR A 71 0.99 -6.36 -6.42
C TYR A 71 0.88 -7.78 -5.86
N THR A 72 2.01 -8.33 -5.40
CA THR A 72 2.07 -9.59 -4.66
C THR A 72 2.81 -9.38 -3.35
N PRO A 73 2.18 -9.60 -2.18
CA PRO A 73 2.81 -9.38 -0.89
C PRO A 73 4.07 -10.23 -0.73
N ASN A 74 5.19 -9.57 -0.43
CA ASN A 74 6.44 -10.25 -0.12
C ASN A 74 6.37 -10.97 1.26
N TRP A 75 7.36 -11.82 1.55
CA TRP A 75 7.40 -12.59 2.80
C TRP A 75 7.53 -11.71 4.05
N ARG A 76 8.14 -10.52 3.93
CA ARG A 76 8.30 -9.55 5.03
C ARG A 76 6.92 -9.07 5.48
N ILE A 77 6.09 -8.59 4.55
CA ILE A 77 4.75 -8.10 4.84
C ILE A 77 3.88 -9.19 5.46
N ARG A 78 3.95 -10.43 4.95
CA ARG A 78 3.25 -11.58 5.56
C ARG A 78 3.70 -11.85 7.00
N THR A 79 5.00 -11.73 7.26
CA THR A 79 5.58 -11.89 8.61
C THR A 79 5.09 -10.79 9.55
N LEU A 80 5.05 -9.53 9.09
CA LEU A 80 4.55 -8.40 9.89
C LEU A 80 3.07 -8.59 10.25
N GLY A 81 2.24 -9.05 9.32
CA GLY A 81 0.84 -9.38 9.61
C GLY A 81 0.70 -10.53 10.61
N TRP A 82 1.55 -11.56 10.53
CA TRP A 82 1.56 -12.65 11.50
C TRP A 82 1.97 -12.16 12.91
N LEU A 83 3.02 -11.34 12.99
CA LEU A 83 3.48 -10.74 14.24
C LEU A 83 2.40 -9.85 14.87
N ALA A 84 1.73 -9.01 14.06
CA ALA A 84 0.63 -8.17 14.52
C ALA A 84 -0.48 -9.00 15.18
N ARG A 85 -0.89 -10.11 14.55
CA ARG A 85 -1.91 -11.02 15.09
C ARG A 85 -1.47 -11.71 16.38
N ARG A 86 -0.16 -12.00 16.52
CA ARG A 86 0.37 -12.79 17.64
C ARG A 86 0.79 -11.96 18.86
N PHE A 87 1.23 -10.73 18.64
CA PHE A 87 1.84 -9.86 19.65
C PHE A 87 1.19 -8.47 19.76
N GLY A 88 0.21 -8.15 18.90
CA GLY A 88 -0.41 -6.83 18.82
C GLY A 88 0.25 -5.93 17.78
N THR A 89 -0.51 -4.98 17.23
CA THR A 89 -0.07 -4.09 16.13
C THR A 89 1.03 -3.11 16.54
N GLY A 90 1.07 -2.71 17.83
CA GLY A 90 2.08 -1.80 18.37
C GLY A 90 3.53 -2.30 18.27
N ALA A 91 3.74 -3.62 18.16
CA ALA A 91 5.07 -4.21 17.97
C ALA A 91 5.61 -4.06 16.53
N VAL A 92 4.75 -3.67 15.58
CA VAL A 92 5.03 -3.72 14.14
C VAL A 92 5.26 -2.33 13.55
N LEU A 93 4.70 -1.29 14.19
CA LEU A 93 4.83 0.11 13.78
C LEU A 93 6.27 0.62 13.65
N PRO A 94 7.27 0.21 14.48
CA PRO A 94 8.65 0.66 14.32
C PRO A 94 9.36 0.14 13.05
N ILE A 95 8.75 -0.79 12.31
CA ILE A 95 9.36 -1.52 11.18
C ILE A 95 8.81 -1.04 9.82
N VAL A 96 7.84 -0.11 9.86
CA VAL A 96 7.25 0.53 8.69
C VAL A 96 8.01 1.85 8.47
N SER A 97 9.07 1.80 7.69
CA SER A 97 9.86 2.94 7.21
C SER A 97 10.41 2.61 5.83
#